data_AF-A0A3B1AFG4-F1
#
_entry.id   AF-A0A3B1AFG4-F1
#
_cell.length_a   1.000
_cell.length_b   1.000
_cell.length_c   1.000
_cell.angle_alpha   90.00
_cell.angle_beta   90.00
_cell.angle_gamma   90.00
#
_symmetry.space_group_name_H-M   'P 1'
#
loop_
_entity.id
_entity.type
_entity.pdbx_description
1 polymer ?
#
loop_
_entity_poly.entity_id
_entity_poly.type
_entity_poly.pdbx_seq_one_letter_code
_entity_poly.pdbx_strand_id
1 'polypeptide(L)'
;MKMTLWIASLFSLAITAPVLGEVLNIPEVEAMPETIETEIPQPEAIDAEIDNGGEIPQPEMTDIESQPADVISITLPGKGMSKDSVEERFGSPAEKIEAVGEPPISRWLYGSFTVYFEYDHVIHAVNNK
;
A
#
# COMPACT_ATOMS: atom_id res chain seq x y z
N MET A 1 -39.51 7.62 31.09
CA MET A 1 -38.43 7.33 30.14
C MET A 1 -37.44 6.39 30.81
N LYS A 2 -37.20 5.22 30.21
CA LYS A 2 -36.23 4.22 30.70
C LYS A 2 -34.87 4.54 30.05
N MET A 3 -33.86 4.89 30.84
CA MET A 3 -32.47 4.96 30.39
C MET A 3 -31.69 3.89 31.15
N THR A 4 -31.41 2.80 30.44
CA THR A 4 -30.65 1.65 30.91
C THR A 4 -29.16 2.00 30.88
N LEU A 5 -28.53 2.10 32.04
CA LEU A 5 -27.10 2.34 32.21
C LEU A 5 -26.36 1.00 32.06
N TRP A 6 -25.45 0.88 31.10
CA TRP A 6 -24.63 -0.32 30.90
C TRP A 6 -23.38 -0.31 31.80
N ILE A 7 -23.10 -1.49 32.36
CA ILE A 7 -22.07 -1.81 33.35
C ILE A 7 -20.73 -1.97 32.62
N ALA A 8 -19.74 -1.14 32.93
CA ALA A 8 -18.35 -1.36 32.50
C ALA A 8 -17.66 -2.29 33.52
N SER A 9 -17.60 -3.57 33.16
CA SER A 9 -16.79 -4.60 33.80
C SER A 9 -15.30 -4.33 33.55
N LEU A 10 -14.49 -4.25 34.61
CA LEU A 10 -13.02 -4.23 34.51
C LEU A 10 -12.45 -5.55 35.07
N PHE A 11 -12.56 -6.59 34.25
CA PHE A 11 -11.55 -7.66 34.13
C PHE A 11 -10.49 -7.10 33.16
N SER A 12 -9.18 -7.34 33.24
CA SER A 12 -8.42 -8.42 33.86
C SER A 12 -6.95 -8.01 33.96
N LEU A 13 -6.25 -8.77 34.81
CA LEU A 13 -4.82 -8.85 35.05
C LEU A 13 -4.03 -9.22 33.78
N ALA A 14 -2.82 -8.69 33.59
CA ALA A 14 -1.82 -9.31 32.73
C ALA A 14 -0.40 -9.18 33.31
N ILE A 15 0.14 -10.35 33.63
CA ILE A 15 1.51 -10.66 34.08
C ILE A 15 2.48 -10.40 32.92
N THR A 16 3.62 -9.77 33.17
CA THR A 16 4.71 -9.67 32.19
C THR A 16 5.96 -10.39 32.67
N ALA A 17 6.33 -11.43 31.92
CA ALA A 17 7.66 -12.00 31.72
C ALA A 17 7.51 -12.97 30.54
N PRO A 18 8.53 -13.31 29.72
CA PRO A 18 9.98 -13.22 29.96
C PRO A 18 10.78 -12.69 28.75
N VAL A 19 12.11 -12.45 28.88
CA VAL A 19 13.07 -12.73 27.80
C VAL A 19 14.42 -13.12 28.42
N LEU A 20 14.78 -14.41 28.34
CA LEU A 20 16.13 -14.93 28.56
C LEU A 20 16.46 -15.88 27.41
N GLY A 21 17.68 -15.77 26.88
CA GLY A 21 18.27 -16.65 25.85
C GLY A 21 18.90 -15.82 24.72
N GLU A 22 20.15 -15.37 24.83
CA GLU A 22 21.36 -16.09 24.35
C GLU A 22 21.24 -16.54 22.88
N VAL A 23 21.77 -15.78 21.92
CA VAL A 23 23.18 -15.77 21.42
C VAL A 23 23.43 -16.87 20.37
N LEU A 24 23.62 -16.40 19.12
CA LEU A 24 24.43 -16.94 18.01
C LEU A 24 24.20 -18.38 17.54
N ASN A 25 23.57 -18.54 16.37
CA ASN A 25 23.96 -19.58 15.40
C ASN A 25 23.37 -19.30 13.99
N ILE A 26 23.94 -18.35 13.24
CA ILE A 26 23.67 -18.25 11.79
C ILE A 26 24.77 -19.04 11.07
N PRO A 27 24.46 -20.09 10.30
CA PRO A 27 25.45 -20.82 9.54
C PRO A 27 26.02 -19.99 8.38
N GLU A 28 27.35 -19.98 8.33
CA GLU A 28 28.29 -19.77 7.22
C GLU A 28 27.64 -19.54 5.84
N VAL A 29 27.81 -18.34 5.29
CA VAL A 29 27.49 -18.04 3.89
C VAL A 29 28.56 -18.71 3.04
N GLU A 30 28.24 -19.87 2.46
CA GLU A 30 29.17 -20.58 1.57
C GLU A 30 29.50 -19.70 0.36
N ALA A 31 30.72 -19.17 0.37
CA ALA A 31 31.30 -18.39 -0.70
C ALA A 31 31.51 -19.25 -1.96
N MET A 32 30.86 -18.88 -3.06
CA MET A 32 31.25 -19.32 -4.40
C MET A 32 32.14 -18.26 -5.06
N PRO A 33 33.32 -18.62 -5.58
CA PRO A 33 34.24 -17.70 -6.25
C PRO A 33 34.05 -17.62 -7.77
N GLU A 34 34.71 -16.61 -8.34
CA GLU A 34 35.08 -16.38 -9.75
C GLU A 34 34.22 -15.43 -10.61
N THR A 35 34.72 -14.18 -10.65
CA THR A 35 35.22 -13.53 -11.87
C THR A 35 34.39 -13.67 -13.13
N ILE A 36 33.63 -12.63 -13.45
CA ILE A 36 33.35 -12.24 -14.83
C ILE A 36 33.80 -10.79 -14.98
N GLU A 37 35.11 -10.63 -15.21
CA GLU A 37 35.63 -9.47 -15.92
C GLU A 37 35.20 -9.64 -17.38
N THR A 38 34.17 -8.89 -17.80
CA THR A 38 33.98 -8.61 -19.22
C THR A 38 34.13 -7.12 -19.39
N GLU A 39 35.36 -6.73 -19.71
CA GLU A 39 35.74 -5.49 -20.34
C GLU A 39 34.78 -5.20 -21.50
N ILE A 40 33.77 -4.37 -21.27
CA ILE A 40 32.96 -3.82 -22.35
C ILE A 40 33.79 -2.68 -22.95
N PRO A 41 34.23 -2.79 -24.21
CA PRO A 41 35.08 -1.78 -24.83
C PRO A 41 34.36 -0.44 -24.92
N GLN A 42 35.06 0.64 -24.60
CA GLN A 42 34.65 2.00 -24.89
C GLN A 42 34.53 2.17 -26.42
N PRO A 43 33.36 2.49 -26.99
CA PRO A 43 33.29 2.89 -28.39
C PRO A 43 33.79 4.33 -28.53
N GLU A 44 34.98 4.48 -29.13
CA GLU A 44 35.51 5.74 -29.61
C GLU A 44 34.57 6.34 -30.69
N ALA A 45 34.32 7.64 -30.54
CA ALA A 45 33.77 8.62 -31.49
C ALA A 45 32.96 8.12 -32.70
N ILE A 46 31.65 8.36 -32.67
CA ILE A 46 30.84 8.57 -33.88
C ILE A 46 30.64 10.07 -34.08
N ASP A 47 31.52 10.68 -34.88
CA ASP A 47 31.30 11.99 -35.49
C ASP A 47 30.23 11.84 -36.58
N ALA A 48 28.97 12.09 -36.21
CA ALA A 48 27.88 12.28 -37.15
C ALA A 48 27.20 13.62 -36.87
N GLU A 49 27.59 14.58 -37.71
CA GLU A 49 27.02 15.91 -37.88
C GLU A 49 25.51 15.78 -38.17
N ILE A 50 24.66 16.01 -37.16
CA ILE A 50 23.21 16.10 -37.37
C ILE A 50 22.88 17.55 -37.76
N ASP A 51 22.85 17.78 -39.06
CA ASP A 51 22.22 18.93 -39.72
C ASP A 51 20.72 18.99 -39.36
N ASN A 52 20.38 19.78 -38.35
CA ASN A 52 18.99 20.08 -37.97
C ASN A 52 18.44 21.26 -38.79
N GLY A 53 18.45 21.09 -40.11
CA GLY A 53 17.86 22.01 -41.09
C GLY A 53 16.60 21.42 -41.71
N GLY A 54 15.55 21.20 -40.91
CA GLY A 54 14.28 20.63 -41.38
C GLY A 54 13.11 21.15 -40.56
N GLU A 55 12.55 22.26 -41.01
CA GLU A 55 11.37 22.92 -40.45
C GLU A 55 10.17 21.95 -40.43
N ILE A 56 9.81 21.45 -39.24
CA ILE A 56 8.55 20.71 -39.05
C ILE A 56 7.46 21.79 -38.89
N PRO A 57 6.39 21.78 -39.71
CA PRO A 57 5.31 22.74 -39.57
C PRO A 57 4.67 22.58 -38.18
N GLN A 58 4.66 23.67 -37.43
CA GLN A 58 3.98 23.79 -36.14
C GLN A 58 2.47 23.54 -36.37
N PRO A 59 1.83 22.55 -35.72
CA PRO A 59 0.38 22.49 -35.71
C PRO A 59 -0.14 23.73 -34.98
N GLU A 60 -0.92 24.51 -35.72
CA GLU A 60 -1.59 25.72 -35.29
C GLU A 60 -2.34 25.51 -33.97
N MET A 61 -2.06 26.38 -32.99
CA MET A 61 -2.76 26.43 -31.71
C MET A 61 -4.26 26.61 -31.94
N THR A 62 -5.06 25.62 -31.54
CA THR A 62 -6.44 25.87 -31.11
C THR A 62 -6.56 25.37 -29.68
N ASP A 63 -6.99 26.30 -28.82
CA ASP A 63 -6.98 26.21 -27.37
C ASP A 63 -7.62 24.92 -26.85
N ILE A 64 -6.78 23.95 -26.44
CA ILE A 64 -7.21 23.00 -25.42
C ILE A 64 -6.96 23.72 -24.11
N GLU A 65 -7.98 24.43 -23.64
CA GLU A 65 -8.04 24.95 -22.29
C GLU A 65 -7.69 23.80 -21.34
N SER A 66 -6.44 23.82 -20.89
CA SER A 66 -5.88 22.81 -20.00
C SER A 66 -6.42 23.10 -18.61
N GLN A 67 -7.71 22.82 -18.42
CA GLN A 67 -8.30 22.79 -17.11
C GLN A 67 -7.58 21.68 -16.35
N PRO A 68 -6.88 21.96 -15.24
CA PRO A 68 -6.42 20.89 -14.37
C PRO A 68 -7.68 20.25 -13.82
N ALA A 69 -8.11 19.12 -14.41
CA ALA A 69 -9.08 18.27 -13.75
C ALA A 69 -8.43 17.87 -12.42
N ASP A 70 -8.94 18.38 -11.31
CA ASP A 70 -8.52 17.98 -9.96
C ASP A 70 -8.72 16.46 -9.85
N VAL A 71 -7.66 15.70 -10.14
CA VAL A 71 -7.62 14.25 -9.96
C VAL A 71 -7.52 13.99 -8.47
N ILE A 72 -8.68 13.87 -7.82
CA ILE A 72 -8.76 13.46 -6.43
C ILE A 72 -8.23 12.02 -6.33
N SER A 73 -7.01 11.89 -5.82
CA SER A 73 -6.39 10.61 -5.54
C SER A 73 -6.79 10.15 -4.13
N ILE A 74 -7.57 9.07 -4.05
CA ILE A 74 -7.98 8.47 -2.78
C ILE A 74 -6.93 7.45 -2.37
N THR A 75 -6.33 7.63 -1.20
CA THR A 75 -5.46 6.62 -0.58
C THR A 75 -6.32 5.51 0.00
N LEU A 76 -6.05 4.25 -0.38
CA LEU A 76 -6.76 3.07 0.12
C LEU A 76 -5.90 2.30 1.14
N PRO A 77 -6.52 1.56 2.07
CA PRO A 77 -5.79 0.63 2.93
C PRO A 77 -4.99 -0.40 2.13
N GLY A 78 -3.76 -0.65 2.55
CA GLY A 78 -2.91 -1.68 1.94
C GLY A 78 -3.39 -3.10 2.31
N LYS A 79 -3.20 -4.06 1.39
CA LYS A 79 -3.43 -5.48 1.67
C LYS A 79 -2.58 -5.93 2.87
N GLY A 80 -3.16 -6.71 3.77
CA GLY A 80 -2.53 -7.25 4.98
C GLY A 80 -2.63 -6.34 6.21
N MET A 81 -3.02 -5.07 6.06
CA MET A 81 -3.24 -4.16 7.18
C MET A 81 -4.30 -4.73 8.14
N SER A 82 -4.11 -4.62 9.45
CA SER A 82 -5.08 -5.08 10.43
C SER A 82 -6.29 -4.14 10.52
N LYS A 83 -7.44 -4.64 10.98
CA LYS A 83 -8.62 -3.80 11.28
C LYS A 83 -8.27 -2.58 12.15
N ASP A 84 -7.50 -2.80 13.21
CA ASP A 84 -7.07 -1.72 14.11
C ASP A 84 -6.25 -0.65 13.39
N SER A 85 -5.29 -1.06 12.55
CA SER A 85 -4.50 -0.11 11.75
C SER A 85 -5.33 0.61 10.70
N VAL A 86 -6.36 -0.02 10.14
CA VAL A 86 -7.32 0.65 9.24
C VAL A 86 -8.11 1.69 10.02
N GLU A 87 -8.63 1.34 11.20
CA GLU A 87 -9.40 2.27 12.03
C GLU A 87 -8.55 3.43 12.55
N GLU A 88 -7.30 3.19 12.93
CA GLU A 88 -6.34 4.22 13.35
C GLU A 88 -6.02 5.21 12.21
N ARG A 89 -5.82 4.70 10.99
CA ARG A 89 -5.37 5.53 9.85
C ARG A 89 -6.51 6.21 9.09
N PHE A 90 -7.67 5.57 9.01
CA PHE A 90 -8.81 6.02 8.20
C PHE A 90 -10.02 6.44 9.05
N GLY A 91 -9.96 6.24 10.36
CA GLY A 91 -11.07 6.50 11.29
C GLY A 91 -12.06 5.33 11.37
N SER A 92 -13.14 5.53 12.12
CA SER A 92 -14.23 4.55 12.19
C SER A 92 -15.03 4.53 10.88
N PRO A 93 -15.41 3.35 10.37
CA PRO A 93 -16.25 3.26 9.18
C PRO A 93 -17.67 3.74 9.46
N ALA A 94 -18.36 4.17 8.40
CA ALA A 94 -19.78 4.48 8.41
C ALA A 94 -20.64 3.25 8.72
N GLU A 95 -20.24 2.07 8.23
CA GLU A 95 -20.92 0.81 8.49
C GLU A 95 -19.94 -0.36 8.54
N LYS A 96 -20.15 -1.29 9.48
CA LYS A 96 -19.44 -2.58 9.55
C LYS A 96 -20.46 -3.67 9.22
N ILE A 97 -20.25 -4.37 8.12
CA ILE A 97 -21.07 -5.51 7.72
C ILE A 97 -20.34 -6.80 8.14
N GLU A 98 -21.05 -7.64 8.86
CA GLU A 98 -20.57 -8.89 9.46
C GLU A 98 -20.00 -9.87 8.44
N ALA A 99 -19.15 -10.78 8.92
CA ALA A 99 -18.52 -11.77 8.08
C ALA A 99 -19.50 -12.83 7.56
N VAL A 100 -19.28 -13.29 6.33
CA VAL A 100 -20.01 -14.41 5.72
C VAL A 100 -19.05 -15.42 5.09
N GLY A 101 -19.43 -16.71 5.12
CA GLY A 101 -18.72 -17.80 4.46
C GLY A 101 -17.52 -18.37 5.22
N GLU A 102 -16.80 -19.26 4.54
CA GLU A 102 -15.55 -19.89 4.99
C GLU A 102 -14.54 -19.82 3.82
N PRO A 103 -13.42 -19.08 3.92
CA PRO A 103 -13.01 -18.26 5.08
C PRO A 103 -13.95 -17.06 5.32
N PRO A 104 -14.04 -16.55 6.55
CA PRO A 104 -14.98 -15.48 6.90
C PRO A 104 -14.56 -14.15 6.28
N ILE A 105 -15.44 -13.55 5.48
CA ILE A 105 -15.18 -12.26 4.82
C ILE A 105 -16.13 -11.18 5.35
N SER A 106 -15.58 -10.20 6.06
CA SER A 106 -16.29 -9.00 6.53
C SER A 106 -15.95 -7.78 5.67
N ARG A 107 -16.74 -6.71 5.80
CA ARG A 107 -16.57 -5.50 4.98
C ARG A 107 -16.95 -4.25 5.75
N TRP A 108 -16.12 -3.22 5.62
CA TRP A 108 -16.32 -1.91 6.25
C TRP A 108 -16.48 -0.82 5.18
N LEU A 109 -17.46 0.06 5.37
CA LEU A 109 -17.83 1.13 4.43
C LEU A 109 -17.38 2.48 4.98
N TYR A 110 -16.61 3.25 4.20
CA TYR A 110 -16.06 4.56 4.60
C TYR A 110 -16.68 5.76 3.85
N GLY A 111 -17.68 5.52 3.02
CA GLY A 111 -18.27 6.54 2.14
C GLY A 111 -17.63 6.47 0.76
N SER A 112 -16.38 6.94 0.62
CA SER A 112 -15.68 6.97 -0.67
C SER A 112 -15.05 5.63 -1.07
N PHE A 113 -14.93 4.69 -0.15
CA PHE A 113 -14.36 3.37 -0.44
C PHE A 113 -14.91 2.30 0.50
N THR A 114 -14.71 1.05 0.10
CA THR A 114 -15.10 -0.15 0.86
C THR A 114 -13.88 -1.04 1.06
N VAL A 115 -13.70 -1.54 2.28
CA VAL A 115 -12.58 -2.41 2.67
C VAL A 115 -13.11 -3.80 2.99
N TYR A 116 -12.50 -4.83 2.43
CA TYR A 116 -12.82 -6.23 2.66
C TYR A 116 -11.74 -6.86 3.53
N PHE A 117 -12.16 -7.59 4.54
CA PHE A 117 -11.29 -8.27 5.49
C PHE A 117 -11.56 -9.76 5.49
N GLU A 118 -10.50 -10.55 5.53
CA GLU A 118 -10.54 -11.94 5.94
C GLU A 118 -9.96 -12.02 7.35
N TYR A 119 -10.72 -12.59 8.30
CA TYR A 119 -10.44 -12.44 9.73
C TYR A 119 -10.22 -10.97 10.09
N ASP A 120 -8.99 -10.58 10.45
CA ASP A 120 -8.64 -9.22 10.87
C ASP A 120 -7.75 -8.49 9.86
N HIS A 121 -7.48 -9.07 8.69
CA HIS A 121 -6.55 -8.51 7.70
C HIS A 121 -7.27 -8.06 6.43
N VAL A 122 -6.85 -6.91 5.90
CA VAL A 122 -7.34 -6.39 4.62
C VAL A 122 -6.94 -7.35 3.50
N ILE A 123 -7.94 -7.83 2.76
CA ILE A 123 -7.70 -8.60 1.53
C ILE A 123 -7.86 -7.73 0.28
N HIS A 124 -8.72 -6.71 0.33
CA HIS A 124 -8.97 -5.82 -0.79
C HIS A 124 -9.62 -4.49 -0.33
N ALA A 125 -9.39 -3.42 -1.08
CA ALA A 125 -10.05 -2.12 -0.89
C ALA A 125 -10.46 -1.56 -2.25
N VAL A 126 -11.70 -1.07 -2.35
CA VAL A 126 -12.32 -0.63 -3.60
C VAL A 126 -12.82 0.79 -3.44
N ASN A 127 -12.45 1.66 -4.39
CA ASN A 127 -13.00 3.02 -4.46
C ASN A 127 -14.45 2.98 -4.98
N ASN A 128 -15.36 3.65 -4.27
CA ASN A 128 -16.76 3.80 -4.66
C ASN A 128 -16.84 4.97 -5.66
N LYS A 129 -16.69 4.68 -6.95
CA LYS A 129 -16.83 5.67 -8.03
C LYS A 129 -18.27 5.80 -8.49
#